data_AF-A0AAV6THL5-F1
#
_entry.id   AF-A0AAV6THL5-F1
#
_cell.length_a   1.000
_cell.length_b   1.000
_cell.length_c   1.000
_cell.angle_alpha   90.00
_cell.angle_beta   90.00
_cell.angle_gamma   90.00
#
_symmetry.space_group_name_H-M   'P 1'
#
loop_
_entity.id
_entity.type
_entity.pdbx_description
1 polymer ?
#
loop_
_entity_poly.entity_id
_entity_poly.type
_entity_poly.pdbx_seq_one_letter_code
_entity_poly.pdbx_strand_id
1 'polypeptide(L)'
;MPSKTAQRYRLQSDHLPALWLAVAELVRRLQHKSRKEVDNSKLQCTFTGPLPMQEYYKVIEEHFTNRQVIEEVENLIAHRSLQFRVVQKRLLTKLKDSTPSPLNNLDTLLEATHRQIMSVTETMDRHLKALGSSCCALSCATSLILLLTKLSVDMKDDEFAFLSACFSPMVSLDSHQACTLTNCLLQAKRNSF
;
A
#
# COMPACT_ATOMS: atom_id res chain seq x y z
N MET A 1 -32.46 -15.86 -0.18
CA MET A 1 -32.91 -16.95 -1.07
C MET A 1 -32.51 -16.61 -2.49
N PRO A 2 -31.47 -17.23 -3.10
CA PRO A 2 -31.17 -16.99 -4.50
C PRO A 2 -32.24 -17.69 -5.36
N SER A 3 -32.88 -16.90 -6.23
CA SER A 3 -33.94 -17.34 -7.14
C SER A 3 -33.40 -18.32 -8.18
N LYS A 4 -34.15 -19.40 -8.46
CA LYS A 4 -33.85 -20.50 -9.39
C LYS A 4 -33.74 -20.08 -10.88
N THR A 5 -33.58 -18.80 -11.19
CA THR A 5 -33.57 -18.25 -12.55
C THR A 5 -32.43 -17.25 -12.84
N ALA A 6 -31.47 -17.07 -11.93
CA ALA A 6 -30.42 -16.07 -12.12
C ALA A 6 -29.07 -16.71 -12.49
N GLN A 7 -28.70 -16.66 -13.78
CA GLN A 7 -27.33 -16.88 -14.26
C GLN A 7 -26.38 -15.72 -13.86
N ARG A 8 -26.58 -15.11 -12.68
CA ARG A 8 -25.86 -13.91 -12.23
C ARG A 8 -25.50 -14.07 -10.76
N TYR A 9 -24.19 -14.02 -10.48
CA TYR A 9 -23.66 -13.98 -9.12
C TYR A 9 -23.43 -12.52 -8.72
N ARG A 10 -23.81 -12.16 -7.50
CA ARG A 10 -23.51 -10.85 -6.90
C ARG A 10 -22.67 -11.07 -5.66
N LEU A 11 -21.55 -10.35 -5.59
CA LEU A 11 -20.64 -10.33 -4.44
C LEU A 11 -20.64 -8.89 -3.91
N GLN A 12 -20.73 -8.75 -2.60
CA GLN A 12 -20.72 -7.47 -1.92
C GLN A 12 -19.73 -7.54 -0.76
N SER A 13 -18.94 -6.49 -0.60
CA SER A 13 -18.03 -6.31 0.53
C SER A 13 -17.89 -4.82 0.80
N ASP A 14 -17.60 -4.47 2.05
CA ASP A 14 -17.33 -3.11 2.45
C ASP A 14 -15.91 -2.66 2.05
N HIS A 15 -15.03 -3.60 1.67
CA HIS A 15 -13.66 -3.34 1.30
C HIS A 15 -13.32 -3.92 -0.08
N LEU A 16 -12.97 -3.05 -1.04
CA LEU A 16 -12.67 -3.45 -2.42
C LEU A 16 -11.55 -4.52 -2.52
N PRO A 17 -10.40 -4.38 -1.84
CA PRO A 17 -9.34 -5.40 -1.86
C PRO A 17 -9.79 -6.80 -1.41
N ALA A 18 -10.77 -6.89 -0.50
CA ALA A 18 -11.28 -8.19 -0.02
C ALA A 18 -12.07 -8.96 -1.09
N LEU A 19 -12.65 -8.25 -2.07
CA LEU A 19 -13.39 -8.88 -3.16
C LEU A 19 -12.49 -9.66 -4.11
N TRP A 20 -11.22 -9.26 -4.27
CA TRP A 20 -10.30 -9.89 -5.21
C TRP A 20 -10.25 -11.41 -5.03
N LEU A 21 -9.97 -11.87 -3.81
CA LEU A 21 -9.80 -13.30 -3.52
C LEU A 21 -11.10 -14.07 -3.77
N ALA A 22 -12.24 -13.51 -3.36
CA ALA A 22 -13.54 -14.14 -3.54
C ALA A 22 -13.91 -14.26 -5.02
N VAL A 23 -13.70 -13.20 -5.81
CA VAL A 23 -13.98 -13.18 -7.25
C VAL A 23 -13.03 -14.12 -7.99
N ALA A 24 -11.74 -14.09 -7.70
CA ALA A 24 -10.74 -14.95 -8.31
C ALA A 24 -11.04 -16.43 -8.07
N GLU A 25 -11.34 -16.81 -6.82
CA GLU A 25 -11.71 -18.19 -6.48
C GLU A 25 -13.03 -18.63 -7.11
N LEU A 26 -14.03 -17.75 -7.16
CA LEU A 26 -15.31 -18.05 -7.80
C LEU A 26 -15.11 -18.34 -9.29
N VAL A 27 -14.40 -17.47 -10.01
CA VAL A 27 -14.09 -17.64 -11.44
C VAL A 27 -13.32 -18.94 -11.66
N ARG A 28 -12.28 -19.20 -10.88
CA ARG A 28 -11.46 -20.41 -10.98
C ARG A 28 -12.29 -21.68 -10.77
N ARG A 29 -13.16 -21.71 -9.77
CA ARG A 29 -14.00 -22.88 -9.44
C ARG A 29 -15.09 -23.10 -10.49
N LEU A 30 -15.71 -22.04 -11.00
CA LEU A 30 -16.70 -22.13 -12.07
C LEU A 30 -16.08 -22.68 -13.36
N GLN A 31 -14.90 -22.18 -13.75
CA GLN A 31 -14.14 -22.72 -14.88
C GLN A 31 -13.76 -24.19 -14.69
N HIS A 32 -13.33 -24.57 -13.49
CA HIS A 32 -12.99 -25.97 -13.18
C HIS A 32 -14.19 -26.91 -13.25
N LYS A 33 -15.36 -26.47 -12.79
CA LYS A 33 -16.60 -27.26 -12.87
C LYS A 33 -17.06 -27.42 -14.33
N SER A 34 -17.00 -26.35 -15.11
CA SER A 34 -17.36 -26.36 -16.54
C SER A 34 -16.47 -27.32 -17.36
N ARG A 35 -15.19 -27.48 -17.01
CA ARG A 35 -14.29 -28.45 -17.66
C ARG A 35 -14.59 -29.92 -17.33
N LYS A 36 -15.30 -30.19 -16.22
CA LYS A 36 -15.62 -31.56 -15.78
C LYS A 36 -16.95 -32.07 -16.33
N GLU A 37 -17.87 -31.19 -16.72
CA GLU A 37 -19.09 -31.58 -17.42
C GLU A 37 -18.75 -31.83 -18.91
N VAL A 38 -19.24 -32.94 -19.48
CA VAL A 38 -18.87 -33.48 -20.80
C VAL A 38 -19.35 -32.60 -21.98
N ASP A 39 -20.20 -31.61 -21.68
CA ASP A 39 -20.73 -30.69 -22.68
C ASP A 39 -19.73 -29.54 -22.88
N ASN A 40 -19.05 -29.54 -24.02
CA ASN A 40 -17.90 -28.70 -24.42
C ASN A 40 -18.19 -27.19 -24.54
N SER A 41 -19.23 -26.69 -23.87
CA SER A 41 -19.59 -25.28 -23.86
C SER A 41 -18.70 -24.56 -22.85
N LYS A 42 -17.69 -23.83 -23.34
CA LYS A 42 -16.86 -22.92 -22.52
C LYS A 42 -17.78 -21.98 -21.75
N LEU A 43 -17.88 -22.12 -20.43
CA LEU A 43 -18.60 -21.18 -19.59
C LEU A 43 -17.94 -19.80 -19.69
N GLN A 44 -18.62 -18.85 -20.33
CA GLN A 44 -18.18 -17.46 -20.40
C GLN A 44 -18.67 -16.70 -19.16
N CYS A 45 -17.73 -16.33 -18.29
CA CYS A 45 -18.00 -15.40 -17.20
C CYS A 45 -17.84 -13.98 -17.74
N THR A 46 -18.91 -13.20 -17.76
CA THR A 46 -18.88 -11.80 -18.20
C THR A 46 -19.23 -10.84 -17.05
N PHE A 47 -18.56 -9.70 -17.02
CA PHE A 47 -18.87 -8.61 -16.11
C PHE A 47 -19.60 -7.49 -16.88
N THR A 48 -20.76 -7.06 -16.39
CA THR A 48 -21.64 -6.09 -17.08
C THR A 48 -21.84 -4.81 -16.27
N GLY A 49 -20.95 -4.51 -15.32
CA GLY A 49 -20.99 -3.31 -14.50
C GLY A 49 -19.91 -2.29 -14.87
N PRO A 50 -20.02 -1.05 -14.37
CA PRO A 50 -18.90 -0.12 -14.38
C PRO A 50 -17.78 -0.64 -13.47
N LEU A 51 -16.53 -0.43 -13.87
CA LEU A 51 -15.38 -0.76 -13.03
C LEU A 51 -15.34 0.19 -11.81
N PRO A 52 -15.06 -0.31 -10.59
CA PRO A 52 -15.03 0.48 -9.36
C PRO A 52 -13.74 1.32 -9.26
N MET A 53 -13.61 2.29 -10.16
CA MET A 53 -12.42 3.14 -10.28
C MET A 53 -12.30 4.13 -9.12
N GLN A 54 -13.43 4.60 -8.57
CA GLN A 54 -13.42 5.54 -7.44
C GLN A 54 -12.81 4.90 -6.19
N GLU A 55 -13.22 3.68 -5.87
CA GLU A 55 -12.69 2.90 -4.76
C GLU A 55 -11.23 2.53 -4.99
N TYR A 56 -10.85 2.22 -6.24
CA TYR A 56 -9.46 1.96 -6.59
C TYR A 56 -8.55 3.17 -6.36
N TYR A 57 -8.99 4.37 -6.76
CA TYR A 57 -8.23 5.60 -6.53
C TYR A 57 -8.06 5.92 -5.03
N LYS A 58 -9.06 5.62 -4.19
CA LYS A 58 -8.94 5.78 -2.73
C LYS A 58 -7.83 4.90 -2.17
N VAL A 59 -7.72 3.65 -2.62
CA VAL A 59 -6.64 2.73 -2.18
C VAL A 59 -5.27 3.24 -2.63
N ILE A 60 -5.16 3.81 -3.84
CA ILE A 60 -3.93 4.44 -4.32
C ILE A 60 -3.56 5.65 -3.46
N GLU A 61 -4.53 6.51 -3.15
CA GLU A 61 -4.34 7.72 -2.35
C GLU A 61 -3.92 7.40 -0.91
N GLU A 62 -4.52 6.38 -0.29
CA GLU A 62 -4.12 5.88 1.03
C GLU A 62 -2.66 5.39 1.03
N HIS A 63 -2.27 4.61 0.02
CA HIS A 63 -0.89 4.15 -0.13
C HIS A 63 0.08 5.32 -0.30
N PHE A 64 -0.26 6.29 -1.15
CA PHE A 64 0.57 7.47 -1.39
C PHE A 64 0.72 8.34 -0.13
N THR A 65 -0.38 8.57 0.58
CA THR A 65 -0.39 9.35 1.84
C THR A 65 0.49 8.69 2.90
N ASN A 66 0.41 7.36 3.05
CA ASN A 66 1.28 6.63 3.97
C ASN A 66 2.76 6.80 3.63
N ARG A 67 3.13 6.81 2.34
CA ARG A 67 4.53 7.06 1.92
C ARG A 67 4.99 8.47 2.25
N GLN A 68 4.14 9.47 2.01
CA GLN A 68 4.47 10.86 2.32
C GLN A 68 4.71 11.04 3.83
N VAL A 69 3.84 10.46 4.66
CA VAL A 69 3.99 10.53 6.12
C VAL A 69 5.27 9.82 6.58
N ILE A 70 5.64 8.69 5.97
CA ILE A 70 6.90 8.01 6.28
C ILE A 70 8.10 8.91 5.98
N GLU A 71 8.13 9.56 4.81
CA GLU A 71 9.20 10.50 4.45
C GLU A 71 9.30 11.69 5.43
N GLU A 72 8.16 12.24 5.85
CA GLU A 72 8.10 13.30 6.86
C GLU A 72 8.64 12.83 8.22
N VAL A 73 8.28 11.62 8.64
CA VAL A 73 8.76 11.01 9.90
C VAL A 73 10.25 10.68 9.83
N GLU A 74 10.77 10.21 8.70
CA GLU A 74 12.21 9.99 8.47
C GLU A 74 13.01 11.27 8.67
N ASN A 75 12.56 12.37 8.06
CA ASN A 75 13.18 13.69 8.22
C ASN A 75 13.15 14.14 9.68
N LEU A 76 12.04 13.88 10.40
CA LEU A 76 11.92 14.20 11.81
C LEU A 76 12.89 13.38 12.67
N ILE A 77 13.05 12.08 12.40
CA ILE A 77 14.02 11.21 13.08
C ILE A 77 15.44 11.72 12.84
N ALA A 78 15.80 12.07 11.60
CA ALA A 78 17.11 12.60 11.26
C ALA A 78 17.40 13.88 12.06
N HIS A 79 16.44 14.80 12.11
CA HIS A 79 16.58 16.04 12.85
C HIS A 79 16.71 15.83 14.37
N ARG A 80 15.87 14.97 14.97
CA ARG A 80 15.94 14.63 16.41
C ARG A 80 17.24 13.91 16.77
N SER A 81 17.71 13.01 15.92
CA SER A 81 18.99 12.30 16.09
C SER A 81 20.18 13.26 16.08
N LEU A 82 20.15 14.29 15.22
CA LEU A 82 21.17 15.34 15.21
C LEU A 82 21.15 16.14 16.51
N GLN A 83 19.97 16.57 16.98
CA GLN A 83 19.84 17.29 18.25
C GLN A 83 20.38 16.47 19.42
N PHE A 84 20.02 15.18 19.52
CA PHE A 84 20.51 14.27 20.55
C PHE A 84 22.04 14.17 20.53
N ARG A 85 22.64 14.01 19.35
CA ARG A 85 24.10 13.98 19.18
C ARG A 85 24.76 15.29 19.64
N VAL A 86 24.15 16.44 19.40
CA VAL A 86 24.66 17.75 19.89
C VAL A 86 24.63 17.82 21.41
N VAL A 87 23.54 17.37 22.04
CA VAL A 87 23.42 17.31 23.50
C VAL A 87 24.48 16.38 24.10
N GLN A 88 24.65 15.19 23.53
CA GLN A 88 25.68 14.24 23.95
C GLN A 88 27.10 14.82 23.87
N LYS A 89 27.45 15.47 22.75
CA LYS A 89 28.75 16.14 22.60
C LYS A 89 28.97 17.20 23.66
N ARG A 90 27.96 18.03 23.92
CA ARG A 90 28.03 19.10 24.93
C ARG A 90 28.19 18.55 26.34
N LEU A 91 27.49 17.46 26.66
CA LEU A 91 27.63 16.75 27.93
C LEU A 91 29.06 16.22 28.12
N LEU A 92 29.62 15.57 27.08
CA LEU A 92 30.98 15.05 27.11
C LEU A 92 32.04 16.14 27.32
N THR A 93 31.91 17.28 26.65
CA THR A 93 32.81 18.42 26.85
C THR A 93 32.76 18.92 28.28
N LYS A 94 31.55 19.09 28.85
CA LYS A 94 31.39 19.55 30.23
C LYS A 94 31.89 18.55 31.27
N LEU A 95 31.75 17.25 31.03
CA LEU A 95 32.29 16.21 31.91
C LEU A 95 33.82 16.21 31.93
N LYS A 96 34.43 16.61 30.81
CA LYS A 96 35.89 16.73 30.66
C LYS A 96 36.44 18.00 31.33
N ASP A 97 35.65 19.06 31.42
CA ASP A 97 36.04 20.31 32.09
C ASP A 97 36.04 20.12 33.62
N SER A 98 37.17 20.34 34.28
CA SER A 98 37.35 20.14 35.74
C SER A 98 36.57 21.10 36.64
N THR A 99 35.64 21.92 36.11
CA THR A 99 34.90 22.93 36.89
C THR A 99 33.46 22.49 37.19
N PRO A 100 32.98 22.62 38.44
CA PRO A 100 31.69 22.09 38.89
C PRO A 100 30.55 23.04 38.49
N SER A 101 30.26 23.16 37.20
CA SER A 101 29.03 23.79 36.75
C SER A 101 27.87 22.78 36.81
N PRO A 102 26.67 23.15 37.28
CA PRO A 102 25.56 22.21 37.45
C PRO A 102 25.15 21.58 36.10
N LEU A 103 25.25 20.24 36.03
CA LEU A 103 24.93 19.42 34.85
C LEU A 103 23.44 19.12 34.69
N ASN A 104 22.64 19.38 35.73
CA ASN A 104 21.24 18.96 35.88
C ASN A 104 20.34 19.33 34.67
N ASN A 105 20.57 20.49 34.07
CA ASN A 105 19.78 20.96 32.92
C ASN A 105 20.10 20.19 31.63
N LEU A 106 21.34 19.71 31.47
CA LEU A 106 21.75 18.90 30.31
C LEU A 106 21.28 17.46 30.43
N ASP A 107 21.29 16.90 31.64
CA ASP A 107 20.78 15.55 31.90
C ASP A 107 19.27 15.48 31.62
N THR A 108 18.52 16.47 32.10
CA THR A 108 17.08 16.60 31.81
C THR A 108 16.82 16.75 30.30
N LEU A 109 17.64 17.54 29.60
CA LEU A 109 17.51 17.73 28.14
C LEU A 109 17.86 16.46 27.35
N LEU A 110 18.87 15.72 27.79
CA LEU A 110 19.26 14.43 27.19
C LEU A 110 18.11 13.42 27.33
N GLU A 111 17.53 13.32 28.52
CA GLU A 111 16.39 12.43 28.75
C GLU A 111 15.17 12.82 27.90
N ALA A 112 14.87 14.11 27.81
CA ALA A 112 13.77 14.61 26.98
C ALA A 112 13.99 14.29 25.49
N THR A 113 15.18 14.54 24.96
CA THR A 113 15.50 14.26 23.54
C THR A 113 15.52 12.77 23.24
N HIS A 114 15.95 11.92 24.18
CA HIS A 114 15.85 10.47 24.07
C HIS A 114 14.39 10.01 23.99
N ARG A 115 13.52 10.47 24.90
CA ARG A 115 12.08 10.15 24.87
C ARG A 115 11.42 10.59 23.57
N GLN A 116 11.81 11.75 23.04
CA GLN A 116 11.32 12.24 21.74
C GLN A 116 11.73 11.31 20.58
N ILE A 117 12.98 10.85 20.52
CA ILE A 117 13.43 9.90 19.49
C ILE A 117 12.64 8.59 19.57
N MET A 118 12.45 8.06 20.78
CA MET A 118 11.67 6.84 20.99
C MET A 118 10.23 7.01 20.46
N SER A 119 9.55 8.10 20.83
CA SER A 119 8.19 8.40 20.39
C SER A 119 8.06 8.53 18.86
N VAL A 120 9.01 9.20 18.21
CA VAL A 120 9.01 9.35 16.75
C VAL A 120 9.29 7.99 16.06
N THR A 121 10.17 7.16 16.63
CA THR A 121 10.49 5.83 16.10
C THR A 121 9.29 4.88 16.23
N GLU A 122 8.55 4.92 17.33
CA GLU A 122 7.29 4.17 17.48
C GLU A 122 6.24 4.63 16.46
N THR A 123 6.20 5.93 16.17
CA THR A 123 5.32 6.48 15.14
C THR A 123 5.69 5.96 13.76
N MET A 124 6.98 5.91 13.45
CA MET A 124 7.50 5.32 12.21
C MET A 124 7.10 3.85 12.06
N ASP A 125 7.26 3.03 13.10
CA ASP A 125 6.88 1.62 13.07
C ASP A 125 5.37 1.41 12.77
N ARG A 126 4.51 2.27 13.34
CA ARG A 126 3.07 2.26 13.03
C ARG A 126 2.81 2.56 11.55
N HIS A 127 3.48 3.57 10.98
CA HIS A 127 3.29 3.92 9.57
C HIS A 127 3.88 2.89 8.61
N LEU A 128 5.00 2.24 8.95
CA LEU A 128 5.55 1.13 8.17
C LEU A 128 4.59 -0.07 8.12
N LYS A 129 3.94 -0.41 9.25
CA LYS A 129 2.89 -1.44 9.29
C LYS A 129 1.67 -1.06 8.45
N ALA A 130 1.22 0.19 8.55
CA ALA A 130 0.12 0.71 7.75
C ALA A 130 0.44 0.68 6.25
N LEU A 131 1.67 1.07 5.87
CA LEU A 131 2.16 0.99 4.50
C LEU A 131 2.13 -0.45 3.99
N GLY A 132 2.63 -1.42 4.76
CA GLY A 132 2.58 -2.83 4.38
C GLY A 132 1.16 -3.32 4.11
N SER A 133 0.20 -2.95 4.96
CA SER A 133 -1.22 -3.28 4.73
C SER A 133 -1.76 -2.60 3.47
N SER A 134 -1.40 -1.34 3.24
CA SER A 134 -1.83 -0.56 2.08
C SER A 134 -1.23 -1.09 0.76
N CYS A 135 0.02 -1.56 0.77
CA CYS A 135 0.65 -2.23 -0.37
C CYS A 135 -0.11 -3.51 -0.76
N CYS A 136 -0.43 -4.35 0.23
CA CYS A 136 -1.24 -5.55 0.00
C CYS A 136 -2.63 -5.19 -0.53
N ALA A 137 -3.28 -4.18 0.06
CA ALA A 137 -4.58 -3.69 -0.40
C ALA A 137 -4.53 -3.21 -1.86
N LEU A 138 -3.51 -2.43 -2.23
CA LEU A 138 -3.32 -1.93 -3.59
C LEU A 138 -3.02 -3.05 -4.59
N SER A 139 -2.22 -4.04 -4.18
CA SER A 139 -1.93 -5.24 -4.99
C SER A 139 -3.21 -6.02 -5.31
N CYS A 140 -4.02 -6.30 -4.28
CA CYS A 140 -5.30 -6.99 -4.43
C CYS A 140 -6.29 -6.18 -5.27
N ALA A 141 -6.40 -4.87 -5.03
CA ALA A 141 -7.29 -3.99 -5.78
C ALA A 141 -6.89 -3.90 -7.26
N THR A 142 -5.59 -3.76 -7.56
CA THR A 142 -5.07 -3.75 -8.94
C THR A 142 -5.36 -5.07 -9.63
N SER A 143 -5.13 -6.20 -8.95
CA SER A 143 -5.41 -7.54 -9.47
C SER A 143 -6.92 -7.75 -9.71
N LEU A 144 -7.78 -7.17 -8.88
CA LEU A 144 -9.23 -7.18 -9.09
C LEU A 144 -9.63 -6.37 -10.32
N ILE A 145 -9.10 -5.15 -10.49
CA ILE A 145 -9.39 -4.33 -11.68
C ILE A 145 -8.93 -5.03 -12.96
N LEU A 146 -7.75 -5.66 -12.95
CA LEU A 146 -7.26 -6.47 -14.08
C LEU A 146 -8.21 -7.64 -14.38
N LEU A 147 -8.62 -8.39 -13.35
CA LEU A 147 -9.56 -9.51 -13.51
C LEU A 147 -10.92 -9.05 -14.04
N LEU A 148 -11.48 -7.97 -13.50
CA LEU A 148 -12.74 -7.41 -13.98
C LEU A 148 -12.63 -6.92 -15.42
N THR A 149 -11.51 -6.29 -15.79
CA THR A 149 -11.26 -5.84 -17.16
C THR A 149 -11.23 -7.03 -18.14
N LYS A 150 -10.53 -8.11 -17.77
CA LYS A 150 -10.52 -9.37 -18.55
C LYS A 150 -11.90 -10.00 -18.71
N LEU A 151 -12.78 -9.86 -17.72
CA LEU A 151 -14.16 -10.38 -17.78
C LEU A 151 -15.13 -9.43 -18.50
N SER A 152 -14.78 -8.15 -18.64
CA SER A 152 -15.61 -7.12 -19.27
C SER A 152 -15.38 -7.06 -20.78
N VAL A 153 -14.10 -7.08 -21.15
CA VAL A 153 -13.63 -7.14 -22.52
C VAL A 153 -13.00 -8.52 -22.62
N ASP A 154 -13.59 -9.44 -23.39
CA ASP A 154 -13.08 -10.81 -23.62
C ASP A 154 -11.70 -10.74 -24.32
N MET A 155 -10.69 -10.34 -23.56
CA MET A 155 -9.35 -9.97 -24.02
C MET A 155 -8.51 -11.21 -24.24
N LYS A 156 -7.67 -11.16 -25.27
CA LYS A 156 -6.68 -12.22 -25.51
C LYS A 156 -5.65 -12.23 -24.38
N ASP A 157 -5.11 -13.41 -24.08
CA ASP A 157 -4.15 -13.58 -22.98
C ASP A 157 -2.88 -12.72 -23.18
N ASP A 158 -2.50 -12.40 -24.42
CA ASP A 158 -1.36 -11.54 -24.74
C ASP A 158 -1.59 -10.07 -24.35
N GLU A 159 -2.79 -9.53 -24.62
CA GLU A 159 -3.19 -8.15 -24.26
C GLU A 159 -3.29 -8.02 -22.73
N PHE A 160 -3.80 -9.08 -22.08
CA PHE A 160 -3.87 -9.17 -20.63
C PHE A 160 -2.46 -9.22 -19.99
N ALA A 161 -1.51 -9.95 -20.60
CA ALA A 161 -0.14 -9.99 -20.13
C ALA A 161 0.55 -8.62 -20.23
N PHE A 162 0.33 -7.89 -21.34
CA PHE A 162 0.81 -6.52 -21.49
C PHE A 162 0.20 -5.57 -20.46
N LEU A 163 -1.12 -5.62 -20.27
CA LEU A 163 -1.82 -4.80 -19.27
C LEU A 163 -1.33 -5.10 -17.85
N SER A 164 -1.11 -6.38 -17.52
CA SER A 164 -0.57 -6.81 -16.23
C SER A 164 0.87 -6.37 -16.00
N ALA A 165 1.66 -6.23 -17.07
CA ALA A 165 3.01 -5.68 -17.00
C ALA A 165 2.99 -4.16 -16.77
N CYS A 166 2.04 -3.43 -17.36
CA CYS A 166 1.86 -2.00 -17.12
C CYS A 166 1.35 -1.69 -15.71
N PHE A 167 0.36 -2.46 -15.24
CA PHE A 167 -0.20 -2.38 -13.90
C PHE A 167 0.43 -3.46 -13.02
N SER A 168 1.75 -3.35 -12.78
CA SER A 168 2.45 -4.34 -11.95
C SER A 168 1.75 -4.46 -10.58
N PRO A 169 1.17 -5.63 -10.25
CA PRO A 169 0.46 -5.83 -8.99
C PRO A 169 1.42 -5.99 -7.80
N MET A 170 2.73 -6.00 -8.05
CA MET A 170 3.73 -6.13 -7.00
C MET A 170 4.19 -4.74 -6.54
N VAL A 171 3.54 -4.22 -5.50
CA VAL A 171 3.94 -2.98 -4.82
C VAL A 171 4.95 -3.35 -3.75
N SER A 172 6.23 -3.03 -3.97
CA SER A 172 7.30 -3.33 -3.00
C SER A 172 7.25 -2.36 -1.81
N LEU A 173 7.68 -2.85 -0.64
CA LEU A 173 7.85 -2.03 0.57
C LEU A 173 9.11 -1.15 0.54
N ASP A 174 10.03 -1.40 -0.41
CA ASP A 174 11.33 -0.76 -0.40
C ASP A 174 11.26 0.73 -0.79
N SER A 175 11.67 1.58 0.13
CA SER A 175 11.77 3.03 -0.01
C SER A 175 12.58 3.47 -1.25
N HIS A 176 13.53 2.65 -1.70
CA HIS A 176 14.40 2.94 -2.85
C HIS A 176 13.94 2.41 -4.21
N GLN A 177 12.99 1.47 -4.29
CA GLN A 177 12.58 0.86 -5.57
C GLN A 177 11.08 0.93 -5.87
N ALA A 178 10.24 1.36 -4.92
CA ALA A 178 8.79 1.14 -5.02
C ALA A 178 8.03 1.96 -6.08
N CYS A 179 8.59 3.00 -6.71
CA CYS A 179 7.81 3.83 -7.64
C CYS A 179 8.65 4.41 -8.80
N THR A 180 8.89 3.64 -9.85
CA THR A 180 9.20 4.20 -11.18
C THR A 180 7.98 4.21 -12.09
N LEU A 181 7.04 3.27 -11.99
CA LEU A 181 5.88 3.20 -12.91
C LEU A 181 4.63 3.93 -12.40
N THR A 182 4.27 3.79 -11.12
CA THR A 182 3.12 4.49 -10.50
C THR A 182 3.37 5.98 -10.28
N ASN A 183 4.63 6.37 -10.00
CA ASN A 183 5.03 7.79 -9.94
C ASN A 183 4.91 8.48 -11.30
N CYS A 184 5.19 7.81 -12.42
CA CYS A 184 5.03 8.39 -13.76
C CYS A 184 3.56 8.69 -14.10
N LEU A 185 2.62 7.80 -13.72
CA LEU A 185 1.19 8.02 -13.95
C LEU A 185 0.60 9.12 -13.05
N LEU A 186 1.09 9.26 -11.81
CA LEU A 186 0.68 10.35 -10.92
C LEU A 186 1.35 11.70 -11.26
N GLN A 187 2.62 11.70 -11.71
CA GLN A 187 3.27 12.91 -12.23
C GLN A 187 2.61 13.41 -13.52
N ALA A 188 2.16 12.52 -14.41
CA ALA A 188 1.41 12.91 -15.60
C ALA A 188 0.07 13.61 -15.26
N LYS A 189 -0.59 13.19 -14.18
CA LYS A 189 -1.82 13.85 -13.69
C LYS A 189 -1.52 15.20 -13.01
N ARG A 190 -0.36 15.35 -12.36
CA ARG A 190 0.07 16.60 -11.70
C ARG A 190 0.55 17.67 -12.69
N ASN A 191 1.01 17.30 -13.88
CA ASN A 191 1.43 18.22 -14.95
C ASN A 191 0.31 18.58 -15.96
N SER A 192 -0.93 18.15 -15.70
CA SER A 192 -2.08 18.41 -16.58
C SER A 192 -3.09 19.42 -16.00
N PHE A 193 -2.70 20.20 -14.98
CA PHE A 193 -3.43 21.35 -14.45
C PHE A 193 -2.51 22.55 -14.30
#